data_AF-A0A844EPV4-F1
#
_entry.id   AF-A0A844EPV4-F1
#
_cell.length_a   1.000
_cell.length_b   1.000
_cell.length_c   1.000
_cell.angle_alpha   90.00
_cell.angle_beta   90.00
_cell.angle_gamma   90.00
#
_symmetry.space_group_name_H-M   'P 1'
#
loop_
_entity.id
_entity.type
_entity.pdbx_description
1 polymer ?
#
loop_
_entity_poly.entity_id
_entity_poly.type
_entity_poly.pdbx_seq_one_letter_code
_entity_poly.pdbx_strand_id
1 'polypeptide(L)'
;LLFIILGGAAMFGLIDMKHGEQAPFFSHFYEDGLFPNGIKAMLITMITVNFAFQGTELIGVAAGESENPEKTIPRSIRQTVWRTLVFFVLSII
;
A
#
# COMPACT_ATOMS: atom_id res chain seq x y z
N LEU A 1 -4.79 9.15 -8.40
CA LEU A 1 -5.98 10.03 -8.52
C LEU A 1 -6.99 9.48 -9.52
N LEU A 2 -6.64 9.23 -10.78
CA LEU A 2 -7.56 8.68 -11.79
C LEU A 2 -8.22 7.35 -11.35
N PHE A 3 -7.46 6.44 -10.73
CA PHE A 3 -7.99 5.22 -10.12
C PHE A 3 -9.03 5.49 -9.02
N ILE A 4 -8.79 6.49 -8.16
CA ILE A 4 -9.70 6.86 -7.07
C ILE A 4 -11.00 7.43 -7.65
N ILE A 5 -10.91 8.27 -8.68
CA ILE A 5 -12.07 8.86 -9.35
C ILE A 5 -12.89 7.77 -10.05
N LEU A 6 -12.25 6.88 -10.81
CA LEU A 6 -12.94 5.77 -11.48
C LEU A 6 -13.59 4.80 -10.49
N GLY A 7 -12.87 4.43 -9.42
CA GLY A 7 -13.39 3.56 -8.37
C GLY A 7 -14.57 4.19 -7.63
N GLY A 8 -14.50 5.48 -7.31
CA GLY A 8 -15.61 6.24 -6.75
C GLY A 8 -16.80 6.31 -7.70
N ALA A 9 -16.57 6.61 -8.98
CA ALA A 9 -17.61 6.66 -10.00
C ALA A 9 -18.32 5.30 -10.18
N ALA A 10 -17.59 4.18 -10.10
CA ALA A 10 -18.18 2.84 -10.08
C ALA A 10 -18.99 2.56 -8.80
N MET A 11 -18.48 2.96 -7.64
CA MET A 11 -19.14 2.77 -6.33
C MET A 11 -20.48 3.50 -6.22
N PHE A 12 -20.59 4.69 -6.82
CA PHE A 12 -21.81 5.51 -6.85
C PHE A 12 -22.66 5.31 -8.10
N GLY A 13 -22.30 4.38 -8.99
CA GLY A 13 -23.10 4.07 -10.18
C GLY A 13 -23.08 5.13 -11.29
N LEU A 14 -22.07 6.01 -11.31
CA LEU A 14 -21.84 6.96 -12.41
C LEU A 14 -21.26 6.27 -13.66
N ILE A 15 -20.78 5.03 -13.50
CA ILE A 15 -20.29 4.16 -14.59
C ILE A 15 -21.17 2.91 -14.58
N ASP A 16 -21.79 2.60 -15.71
CA ASP A 16 -22.50 1.34 -15.90
C ASP A 16 -21.50 0.18 -15.81
N MET A 17 -21.60 -0.58 -14.71
CA MET A 17 -20.92 -1.86 -14.60
C MET A 17 -21.68 -2.84 -15.49
N LYS A 18 -20.94 -3.53 -16.38
CA LYS A 18 -21.54 -4.53 -17.27
C LYS A 18 -22.35 -5.52 -16.42
N HIS A 19 -23.55 -5.85 -16.89
CA HIS A 19 -24.58 -6.74 -16.31
C HIS A 19 -25.74 -6.08 -15.53
N GLY A 20 -25.84 -4.75 -15.46
CA GLY A 20 -27.01 -4.09 -14.86
C GLY A 20 -27.14 -4.31 -13.35
N GLU A 21 -26.02 -4.65 -12.70
CA GLU A 21 -25.97 -4.73 -11.24
C GLU A 21 -26.06 -3.32 -10.65
N GLN A 22 -26.86 -3.20 -9.59
CA GLN A 22 -27.03 -1.94 -8.88
C GLN A 22 -25.69 -1.52 -8.25
N ALA A 23 -25.43 -0.22 -8.21
CA ALA A 23 -24.23 0.29 -7.56
C ALA A 23 -24.14 -0.24 -6.11
N PRO A 24 -23.00 -0.83 -5.70
CA PRO A 24 -22.90 -1.48 -4.40
C PRO A 24 -22.95 -0.48 -3.24
N PHE A 25 -22.68 0.80 -3.47
CA PHE A 25 -22.57 1.81 -2.40
C PHE A 25 -21.73 1.29 -1.22
N PHE A 26 -22.36 1.02 -0.09
CA PHE A 26 -21.75 0.49 1.13
C PHE A 26 -22.23 -0.93 1.49
N SER A 27 -22.89 -1.65 0.58
CA SER A 27 -23.44 -3.00 0.84
C SER A 27 -22.40 -3.96 1.39
N HIS A 28 -21.19 -3.92 0.84
CA HIS A 28 -20.06 -4.79 1.21
C HIS A 28 -19.19 -4.22 2.34
N PHE A 29 -19.55 -3.08 2.94
CA PHE A 29 -18.67 -2.43 3.92
C PHE A 29 -18.57 -3.23 5.24
N TYR A 30 -19.63 -3.93 5.62
CA TYR A 30 -19.70 -4.74 6.85
C TYR A 30 -20.30 -6.13 6.65
N GLU A 31 -20.45 -6.60 5.40
CA GLU A 31 -21.16 -7.85 5.11
C GLU A 31 -20.54 -9.06 5.83
N ASP A 32 -19.21 -9.15 5.85
CA ASP A 32 -18.48 -10.21 6.57
C ASP A 32 -18.11 -9.83 8.02
N GLY A 33 -18.64 -8.71 8.52
CA GLY A 33 -18.30 -8.13 9.82
C GLY A 33 -16.92 -7.45 9.87
N LEU A 34 -16.56 -6.93 11.05
CA LEU A 34 -15.30 -6.19 11.26
C LEU A 34 -14.06 -7.10 11.26
N PHE A 35 -14.22 -8.36 11.66
CA PHE A 35 -13.15 -9.34 11.77
C PHE A 35 -13.54 -10.65 11.08
N PRO A 36 -13.68 -10.66 9.75
CA PRO A 36 -14.12 -11.84 9.00
C PRO A 36 -13.19 -13.04 9.17
N ASN A 37 -11.90 -12.78 9.35
CA ASN A 37 -10.88 -13.79 9.64
C ASN A 37 -10.60 -13.97 11.15
N GLY A 38 -11.38 -13.32 12.01
CA GLY A 38 -11.25 -13.33 13.47
C GLY A 38 -10.11 -12.47 14.02
N ILE A 39 -10.14 -12.23 15.33
CA ILE A 39 -9.15 -11.39 16.05
C ILE A 39 -7.74 -12.01 15.98
N LYS A 40 -7.64 -13.34 15.96
CA LYS A 40 -6.34 -14.02 15.85
C LYS A 40 -5.62 -13.66 14.55
N ALA A 41 -6.34 -13.60 13.42
CA ALA A 41 -5.75 -13.18 12.15
C ALA A 41 -5.29 -11.72 12.20
N MET A 42 -6.06 -10.83 12.83
CA MET A 42 -5.64 -9.44 13.07
C MET A 42 -4.31 -9.39 13.83
N LEU A 43 -4.20 -10.11 14.95
CA LEU A 43 -2.99 -10.12 15.78
C LEU A 43 -1.76 -10.65 15.02
N ILE A 44 -1.92 -11.73 14.24
CA ILE A 44 -0.83 -12.26 13.40
C ILE A 44 -0.40 -11.20 12.37
N THR A 45 -1.35 -10.57 11.69
CA THR A 45 -1.06 -9.50 10.71
C THR A 45 -0.35 -8.32 11.38
N MET A 46 -0.74 -7.91 12.59
CA MET A 46 -0.06 -6.85 13.33
C MET A 46 1.41 -7.21 13.61
N ILE A 47 1.69 -8.46 13.97
CA ILE A 47 3.07 -8.95 14.16
C ILE A 47 3.84 -8.88 12.83
N THR A 48 3.26 -9.38 11.73
CA THR A 48 3.88 -9.31 10.40
C THR A 48 4.19 -7.88 9.98
N VAL A 49 3.27 -6.95 10.22
CA VAL A 49 3.45 -5.52 9.95
C VAL A 49 4.60 -4.97 10.79
N ASN A 50 4.67 -5.29 12.09
CA ASN A 50 5.76 -4.83 12.96
C ASN A 50 7.13 -5.28 12.43
N PHE A 51 7.26 -6.55 12.02
CA PHE A 51 8.50 -7.05 11.40
C PHE A 51 8.82 -6.37 10.07
N ALA A 52 7.81 -6.11 9.22
CA ALA A 52 8.01 -5.43 7.94
C ALA A 52 8.55 -4.00 8.09
N PHE A 53 8.22 -3.31 9.19
CA PHE A 53 8.66 -1.94 9.47
C PHE A 53 9.86 -1.85 10.42
N GLN A 54 10.40 -2.95 10.91
CA GLN A 54 11.53 -2.94 11.86
C GLN A 54 12.78 -2.24 11.29
N GLY A 55 12.93 -2.19 9.96
CA GLY A 55 14.07 -1.54 9.29
C GLY A 55 14.02 -0.01 9.21
N THR A 56 12.93 0.66 9.60
CA THR A 56 12.83 2.12 9.48
C THR A 56 13.75 2.87 10.45
N GLU A 57 14.08 2.26 11.58
CA GLU A 57 15.01 2.82 12.57
C GLU A 57 16.41 3.00 11.98
N LEU A 58 16.86 2.03 11.18
CA LEU A 58 18.17 2.07 10.52
C LEU A 58 18.28 3.26 9.56
N ILE A 59 17.18 3.59 8.87
CA ILE A 59 17.11 4.75 7.97
C ILE A 59 17.21 6.05 8.77
N GLY A 60 16.58 6.11 9.95
CA GLY A 60 16.66 7.25 10.86
C GLY A 60 18.07 7.48 11.41
N VAL A 61 18.75 6.41 11.84
CA VAL A 61 20.15 6.48 12.31
C VAL A 61 21.08 6.91 11.17
N ALA A 62 20.97 6.28 10.00
CA ALA A 62 21.78 6.65 8.83
C ALA A 62 21.53 8.09 8.38
N ALA A 63 20.31 8.61 8.54
CA ALA A 63 20.02 10.03 8.31
C ALA A 63 20.70 10.93 9.35
N GLY A 64 20.73 10.54 10.63
CA GLY A 64 21.42 11.28 11.69
C GLY A 64 22.95 11.30 11.52
N GLU A 65 23.53 10.24 10.96
CA GLU A 65 24.98 10.13 10.68
C GLU A 65 25.40 10.70 9.32
N SER A 66 24.45 11.07 8.46
CA SER A 66 24.74 11.65 7.15
C SER A 66 25.10 13.13 7.26
N GLU A 67 26.16 13.58 6.57
CA GLU A 67 26.58 15.00 6.59
C GLU A 67 25.51 15.97 6.06
N ASN A 68 24.71 15.55 5.07
CA ASN A 68 23.68 16.36 4.41
C ASN A 68 22.40 15.55 4.17
N PRO A 69 21.65 15.20 5.23
CA PRO A 69 20.54 14.24 5.14
C PRO A 69 19.41 14.72 4.24
N GLU A 70 19.14 16.03 4.20
CA GLU A 70 18.10 16.65 3.36
C GLU A 70 18.30 16.37 1.86
N LYS A 71 19.54 16.15 1.42
CA LYS A 71 19.86 15.83 0.02
C LYS A 71 20.19 14.35 -0.18
N THR A 72 20.97 13.77 0.72
CA THR A 72 21.47 12.40 0.58
C THR A 72 20.35 11.37 0.77
N ILE A 73 19.46 11.55 1.75
CA ILE A 73 18.39 10.58 2.02
C ILE A 73 17.39 10.51 0.86
N PRO A 74 16.82 11.64 0.36
CA PRO A 74 15.91 11.58 -0.79
C PRO A 74 16.58 11.02 -2.06
N ARG A 75 17.86 11.31 -2.28
CA ARG A 75 18.62 10.77 -3.42
C ARG A 75 18.77 9.26 -3.34
N SER A 76 19.18 8.73 -2.19
CA SER A 76 19.37 7.29 -1.96
C SER A 76 18.06 6.52 -2.06
N ILE A 77 16.94 7.08 -1.57
CA ILE A 77 15.60 6.50 -1.72
C ILE A 77 15.25 6.38 -3.20
N ARG A 78 15.39 7.45 -3.99
CA ARG A 78 15.10 7.42 -5.44
C ARG A 78 15.95 6.40 -6.18
N GLN A 79 17.23 6.30 -5.86
CA GLN A 79 18.13 5.30 -6.46
C GLN A 79 17.71 3.88 -6.10
N THR A 80 17.36 3.63 -4.83
CA THR A 80 16.89 2.32 -4.37
C THR A 80 15.62 1.91 -5.09
N VAL A 81 14.62 2.79 -5.16
CA VAL A 81 13.35 2.52 -5.86
C VAL A 81 13.60 2.17 -7.33
N TRP A 82 14.38 2.99 -8.04
CA TRP A 82 14.71 2.73 -9.44
C TRP A 82 15.40 1.37 -9.63
N ARG A 83 16.39 1.08 -8.79
CA ARG A 83 17.14 -0.17 -8.83
C ARG A 83 16.24 -1.39 -8.55
N THR A 84 15.35 -1.29 -7.56
CA THR A 84 14.38 -2.35 -7.25
C THR A 84 13.41 -2.59 -8.40
N LEU A 85 12.91 -1.53 -9.06
CA LEU A 85 12.04 -1.67 -10.22
C LEU A 85 12.74 -2.39 -11.38
N VAL A 86 13.99 -2.00 -11.67
CA VAL A 86 14.79 -2.65 -12.73
C VAL A 86 15.02 -4.13 -12.41
N PHE A 87 15.47 -4.46 -11.20
CA PHE A 87 15.69 -5.87 -10.82
C PHE A 87 14.39 -6.68 -10.78
N PHE A 88 13.27 -6.08 -10.38
CA PHE A 88 11.97 -6.75 -10.39
C PHE A 88 11.55 -7.14 -11.80
N VAL A 89 11.67 -6.22 -12.76
CA VAL A 89 11.35 -6.50 -14.17
C VAL A 89 12.31 -7.55 -14.74
N LEU A 90 13.62 -7.42 -14.48
CA LEU A 90 14.61 -8.40 -14.94
C LEU A 90 14.43 -9.79 -14.31
N SER A 91 13.90 -9.88 -13.09
CA SER A 91 13.65 -11.17 -12.43
C SER A 91 12.50 -11.96 -13.07
N ILE A 92 11.61 -11.29 -13.82
CA ILE A 92 10.45 -11.90 -14.47
C ILE A 92 10.80 -12.39 -15.88
N ILE A 93 11.87 -11.85 -16.48
CA ILE A 93 12.35 -12.17 -17.84
C ILE A 93 13.37 -13.31 -17.77
#